data_AF-A0A3C1Z221-F1
#
_entry.id   AF-A0A3C1Z221-F1
#
_cell.length_a   1.000
_cell.length_b   1.000
_cell.length_c   1.000
_cell.angle_alpha   90.00
_cell.angle_beta   90.00
_cell.angle_gamma   90.00
#
_symmetry.space_group_name_H-M   'P 1'
#
loop_
_entity.id
_entity.type
_entity.pdbx_description
1 polymer ?
#
loop_
_entity_poly.entity_id
_entity_poly.type
_entity_poly.pdbx_seq_one_letter_code
_entity_poly.pdbx_strand_id
1 'polypeptide(L)'
;MTDHILQAYREVEMAMERYTLLLDEHVTALQTSKPVDLERLERMTHGARAMRDSSLIYLSYAKYIASGMPESPDLVEDDLQG
;
A
#
# COMPACT_ATOMS: atom_id res chain seq x y z
N MET A 1 21.81 -12.81 -1.25
CA MET A 1 21.57 -11.36 -1.38
C MET A 1 20.08 -11.08 -1.60
N THR A 2 19.43 -11.87 -2.48
CA THR A 2 17.97 -11.90 -2.67
C THR A 2 17.20 -12.12 -1.35
N ASP A 3 17.70 -12.98 -0.46
CA ASP A 3 17.04 -13.24 0.83
C ASP A 3 16.90 -12.00 1.75
N HIS A 4 17.89 -11.10 1.76
CA HIS A 4 17.81 -9.87 2.56
C HIS A 4 16.83 -8.86 1.96
N ILE A 5 16.74 -8.79 0.62
CA ILE A 5 15.78 -7.93 -0.07
C ILE A 5 14.36 -8.48 0.09
N LEU A 6 14.17 -9.81 0.02
CA LEU A 6 12.88 -10.44 0.28
C LEU A 6 12.42 -10.24 1.72
N GLN A 7 13.35 -10.30 2.67
CA GLN A 7 13.05 -9.99 4.07
C GLN A 7 12.63 -8.52 4.24
N ALA A 8 13.38 -7.58 3.65
CA ALA A 8 13.03 -6.16 3.68
C ALA A 8 11.68 -5.87 3.00
N TYR A 9 11.38 -6.54 1.89
CA TYR A 9 10.07 -6.46 1.22
C TYR A 9 8.94 -6.84 2.16
N ARG A 10 9.05 -7.98 2.85
CA ARG A 10 8.02 -8.47 3.79
C ARG A 10 7.80 -7.49 4.94
N GLU A 11 8.87 -6.87 5.44
CA GLU A 11 8.78 -5.85 6.48
C GLU A 11 8.03 -4.59 6.00
N VAL A 12 8.29 -4.16 4.76
CA VAL A 12 7.58 -3.03 4.15
C VAL A 12 6.11 -3.38 3.88
N GLU A 13 5.83 -4.56 3.35
CA GLU A 13 4.46 -5.07 3.11
C GLU A 13 3.64 -5.04 4.40
N MET A 14 4.16 -5.63 5.49
CA MET A 14 3.51 -5.63 6.79
C MET A 14 3.30 -4.21 7.35
N ALA A 15 4.31 -3.34 7.20
CA ALA A 15 4.22 -1.97 7.68
C ALA A 15 3.16 -1.15 6.92
N MET A 16 3.08 -1.31 5.60
CA MET A 16 2.10 -0.64 4.75
C MET A 16 0.68 -1.13 5.00
N GLU A 17 0.48 -2.44 5.18
CA GLU A 17 -0.82 -3.01 5.55
C GLU A 17 -1.30 -2.42 6.89
N ARG A 18 -0.44 -2.45 7.92
CA ARG A 18 -0.75 -1.89 9.22
C ARG A 18 -1.06 -0.40 9.17
N TYR A 19 -0.25 0.37 8.43
CA TYR A 19 -0.44 1.82 8.32
C TYR A 19 -1.77 2.15 7.62
N THR A 20 -2.10 1.43 6.55
CA THR A 20 -3.36 1.62 5.81
C THR A 20 -4.57 1.35 6.68
N LEU A 21 -4.53 0.27 7.49
CA LEU A 21 -5.58 -0.03 8.45
C LEU A 21 -5.77 1.09 9.49
N LEU A 22 -4.68 1.57 10.10
CA LEU A 22 -4.74 2.67 11.07
C LEU A 22 -5.22 3.98 10.43
N LEU A 23 -4.94 4.20 9.15
CA LEU A 23 -5.37 5.38 8.42
C LEU A 23 -6.88 5.35 8.17
N ASP A 24 -7.43 4.19 7.78
CA ASP A 24 -8.88 3.98 7.64
C ASP A 24 -9.62 4.13 8.98
N GLU A 25 -9.05 3.60 10.06
CA GLU A 25 -9.56 3.80 11.42
C GLU A 25 -9.56 5.28 11.82
N HIS A 26 -8.49 6.01 11.50
CA HIS A 26 -8.37 7.42 11.80
C HIS A 26 -9.41 8.26 11.03
N VAL A 27 -9.63 8.00 9.74
CA VAL A 27 -10.68 8.66 8.95
C VAL A 27 -12.05 8.36 9.55
N THR A 28 -12.32 7.11 9.94
CA THR A 28 -13.56 6.71 10.61
C THR A 28 -13.77 7.45 11.94
N ALA A 29 -12.71 7.60 12.74
CA ALA A 29 -12.77 8.37 13.98
C ALA A 29 -13.08 9.86 13.73
N LEU A 30 -12.54 10.45 12.67
CA LEU A 30 -12.84 11.84 12.29
C LEU A 30 -14.32 12.02 11.92
N GLN A 31 -14.93 11.05 11.22
CA GLN A 31 -16.35 11.09 10.86
C GLN A 31 -17.28 11.13 12.08
N THR A 32 -16.87 10.50 13.18
CA THR A 32 -17.67 10.41 14.41
C THR A 32 -17.34 11.53 15.42
N SER A 33 -16.26 12.28 15.19
CA SER A 33 -15.84 13.39 16.04
C SER A 33 -16.77 14.60 15.91
N LYS A 34 -17.06 15.30 17.01
CA LYS A 34 -17.86 16.53 17.01
C LYS A 34 -17.07 17.71 17.61
N PRO A 35 -17.13 18.91 17.00
CA PRO A 35 -17.74 19.22 15.70
C PRO A 35 -16.97 18.59 14.52
N VAL A 36 -17.68 18.20 13.46
CA VAL A 36 -17.06 17.64 12.25
C VAL A 36 -16.50 18.79 11.41
N ASP A 37 -15.18 18.79 11.18
CA ASP A 37 -14.54 19.62 10.18
C ASP A 37 -14.60 18.91 8.82
N LEU A 38 -15.55 19.31 7.98
CA LEU A 38 -15.87 18.65 6.71
C LEU A 38 -14.71 18.75 5.70
N GLU A 39 -14.01 19.88 5.64
CA GLU A 39 -12.90 20.09 4.71
C GLU A 39 -11.70 19.22 5.11
N ARG A 40 -11.41 19.14 6.42
CA ARG A 40 -10.40 18.22 6.93
C ARG A 40 -10.78 16.77 6.66
N LEU A 41 -12.03 16.38 6.91
CA LEU A 41 -12.50 15.01 6.69
C LEU A 41 -12.38 14.60 5.22
N GLU A 42 -12.78 15.47 4.29
CA GLU A 42 -12.67 15.25 2.86
C GLU A 42 -11.21 15.04 2.44
N ARG A 43 -10.30 15.95 2.83
CA ARG A 43 -8.86 15.81 2.53
C ARG A 43 -8.27 14.52 3.10
N MET A 44 -8.60 14.18 4.34
CA MET A 44 -8.11 12.96 4.98
C MET A 44 -8.63 11.70 4.27
N THR A 45 -9.89 11.70 3.84
CA THR A 45 -10.49 10.59 3.09
C THR A 45 -9.80 10.39 1.74
N HIS A 46 -9.60 11.47 0.98
CA HIS A 46 -8.91 11.40 -0.30
C HIS A 46 -7.45 11.00 -0.17
N GLY A 47 -6.75 11.58 0.81
CA GLY A 47 -5.35 11.22 1.11
C GLY A 47 -5.22 9.75 1.50
N ALA A 48 -6.10 9.25 2.37
CA ALA A 48 -6.09 7.86 2.80
C ALA A 48 -6.26 6.89 1.63
N ARG A 49 -7.23 7.16 0.76
CA ARG A 49 -7.46 6.39 -0.46
C ARG A 49 -6.24 6.42 -1.39
N ALA A 50 -5.69 7.60 -1.66
CA ALA A 50 -4.52 7.74 -2.53
C ALA A 50 -3.30 6.99 -1.98
N MET A 51 -3.07 7.01 -0.67
CA MET A 51 -1.98 6.26 -0.04
C MET A 51 -2.18 4.74 -0.18
N ARG A 52 -3.41 4.25 0.05
CA ARG A 52 -3.76 2.84 -0.14
C ARG A 52 -3.50 2.40 -1.58
N ASP A 53 -4.04 3.13 -2.55
CA ASP A 53 -3.89 2.80 -3.98
C ASP A 53 -2.40 2.83 -4.39
N SER A 54 -1.64 3.83 -3.93
CA SER A 54 -0.21 3.94 -4.19
C SER A 54 0.61 2.80 -3.56
N SER A 55 0.23 2.34 -2.36
CA SER A 55 0.91 1.24 -1.67
C SER A 55 0.76 -0.08 -2.42
N LEU A 56 -0.41 -0.36 -3.01
CA LEU A 56 -0.65 -1.57 -3.80
C LEU A 56 0.25 -1.60 -5.05
N ILE A 57 0.37 -0.47 -5.73
CA ILE A 57 1.26 -0.34 -6.90
C ILE A 57 2.72 -0.53 -6.49
N TYR A 58 3.16 0.10 -5.40
CA TYR A 58 4.52 -0.07 -4.91
C TYR A 58 4.82 -1.52 -4.55
N LEU A 59 3.94 -2.17 -3.77
CA LEU A 59 4.15 -3.53 -3.27
C LEU A 59 4.14 -4.55 -4.41
N SER A 60 3.33 -4.35 -5.46
CA SER A 60 3.37 -5.25 -6.62
C SER A 60 4.77 -5.28 -7.22
N TYR A 61 5.33 -4.13 -7.61
CA TYR A 61 6.70 -4.06 -8.17
C TYR A 61 7.76 -4.53 -7.18
N ALA A 62 7.65 -4.15 -5.90
CA ALA A 62 8.62 -4.54 -4.89
C ALA A 62 8.67 -6.07 -4.71
N LYS A 63 7.51 -6.75 -4.76
CA LYS A 63 7.41 -8.21 -4.69
C LYS A 63 8.11 -8.89 -5.86
N TYR A 64 7.88 -8.38 -7.08
CA TYR A 64 8.53 -8.89 -8.29
C TYR A 64 10.05 -8.77 -8.20
N ILE A 65 10.55 -7.59 -7.82
CA ILE A 65 11.99 -7.35 -7.70
C ILE A 65 12.60 -8.23 -6.59
N ALA A 66 11.91 -8.35 -5.45
CA ALA A 66 12.40 -9.10 -4.30
C ALA A 66 12.40 -10.62 -4.51
N SER A 67 11.50 -11.14 -5.35
CA SER A 67 11.42 -12.59 -5.66
C SER A 67 12.42 -13.03 -6.74
N GLY A 68 13.18 -12.09 -7.31
CA GLY A 68 14.03 -12.31 -8.49
C GLY A 68 13.22 -12.07 -9.74
N MET A 69 13.51 -10.97 -10.45
CA MET A 69 12.85 -10.63 -11.71
C MET A 69 13.05 -11.80 -12.71
N PRO A 70 11.98 -12.34 -13.34
CA PRO A 70 12.16 -13.33 -14.39
C PRO A 70 13.02 -12.72 -15.50
N GLU A 71 13.94 -13.51 -16.06
CA GLU A 71 14.88 -13.02 -17.10
C GLU A 71 14.17 -12.60 -18.40
N SER A 72 12.88 -12.94 -18.56
CA SER A 72 12.08 -12.62 -19.74
C SER A 72 10.93 -11.66 -19.42
N PRO A 73 10.75 -10.55 -20.18
CA PRO A 73 9.61 -9.64 -20.08
C PRO A 73 8.25 -10.33 -20.31
N ASP A 74 8.21 -11.41 -21.10
CA ASP A 74 6.97 -12.10 -21.48
C ASP A 74 6.28 -12.83 -20.31
N LEU A 75 6.99 -13.04 -19.20
CA LEU A 75 6.44 -13.66 -17.98
C LEU A 75 5.89 -12.62 -16.98
N VAL A 76 6.08 -11.33 -17.25
CA VAL A 76 5.67 -10.23 -16.35
C VAL A 76 4.24 -9.77 -16.62
N GLU A 77 3.72 -9.95 -17.85
CA GLU A 77 2.36 -9.51 -18.21
C GLU A 77 1.24 -10.38 -17.60
N ASP A 78 1.46 -11.68 -17.42
CA ASP A 78 0.42 -12.60 -16.95
C ASP A 78 0.13 -12.47 -15.44
N ASP A 79 1.13 -12.22 -14.60
CA ASP A 79 0.93 -12.12 -13.14
C ASP A 79 0.48 -10.71 -12.68
N LEU A 80 0.58 -9.68 -13.55
CA LEU A 80 0.12 -8.30 -13.25
C LEU A 80 -1.37 -8.06 -13.56
N GLN A 81 -2.05 -9.00 -14.24
CA GLN A 81 -3.46 -8.90 -14.62
C GLN A 81 -4.42 -9.77 -13.77
N GLY A 82 -3.96 -10.26 -12.61
CA GLY A 82 -4.77 -11.05 -11.66
C GLY A 82 -5.61 -10.22 -10.70
#